data_AF-A0A6I4XLH7-F1
#
_entry.id   AF-A0A6I4XLH7-F1
#
_cell.length_a   1.000
_cell.length_b   1.000
_cell.length_c   1.000
_cell.angle_alpha   90.00
_cell.angle_beta   90.00
_cell.angle_gamma   90.00
#
_symmetry.space_group_name_H-M   'P 1'
#
loop_
_entity.id
_entity.type
_entity.pdbx_description
1 polymer ?
#
loop_
_entity_poly.entity_id
_entity_poly.type
_entity_poly.pdbx_seq_one_letter_code
_entity_poly.pdbx_strand_id
1 'polypeptide(L)'
;METTFTHKCPNCGGPLLFNPKDQKFHCEYCLNIYTEEEVTRYEQQQHEAHLENPSTTTAEENLTFTAEEESSATQQTETTENEAAADAGTMEIFNCPSFGAQIVTDATTAATYCYYCHNPVVLAGRLSGEFLPENVLPFTIEKDEAIEKFLAWTKKKWFIPRDFFSKNQIDKLTGVYFPYWVVDAEVDGQLQATGTSIRIWRVGDIEYTETKRFNVGRSGKLSFKELV
;
A
#
# COMPACT_ATOMS: atom_id res chain seq x y z
N MET A 1 0.51 -21.02 -9.15
CA MET A 1 1.52 -20.91 -8.08
C MET A 1 1.55 -19.45 -7.68
N GLU A 2 1.06 -19.13 -6.50
CA GLU A 2 1.05 -17.77 -5.98
C GLU A 2 2.50 -17.32 -5.75
N THR A 3 2.91 -16.29 -6.50
CA THR A 3 4.27 -15.76 -6.48
C THR A 3 4.42 -14.80 -5.32
N THR A 4 5.41 -15.04 -4.47
CA THR A 4 5.87 -14.09 -3.45
C THR A 4 7.25 -13.57 -3.80
N PHE A 5 7.53 -12.32 -3.50
CA PHE A 5 8.82 -11.70 -3.77
C PHE A 5 9.40 -11.00 -2.53
N THR A 6 10.73 -11.01 -2.43
CA THR A 6 11.51 -10.33 -1.39
C THR A 6 12.69 -9.67 -2.07
N HIS A 7 12.91 -8.38 -1.78
CA HIS A 7 14.07 -7.65 -2.31
C HIS A 7 15.38 -8.24 -1.80
N LYS A 8 16.27 -8.60 -2.72
CA LYS A 8 17.55 -9.26 -2.41
C LYS A 8 18.70 -8.26 -2.44
N CYS A 9 19.57 -8.33 -1.45
CA CYS A 9 20.77 -7.51 -1.36
C CYS A 9 21.74 -7.83 -2.51
N PRO A 10 22.17 -6.84 -3.32
CA PRO A 10 23.11 -7.07 -4.41
C PRO A 10 24.47 -7.64 -3.99
N ASN A 11 24.90 -7.42 -2.75
CA ASN A 11 26.21 -7.84 -2.27
C ASN A 11 26.22 -9.25 -1.65
N CYS A 12 25.23 -9.56 -0.81
CA CYS A 12 25.21 -10.81 -0.04
C CYS A 12 24.00 -11.72 -0.30
N GLY A 13 23.03 -11.28 -1.12
CA GLY A 13 21.81 -12.04 -1.42
C GLY A 13 20.80 -12.13 -0.27
N GLY A 14 21.11 -11.54 0.90
CA GLY A 14 20.19 -11.49 2.04
C GLY A 14 18.97 -10.58 1.79
N PRO A 15 17.88 -10.73 2.56
CA PRO A 15 16.72 -9.85 2.48
C PRO A 15 17.07 -8.40 2.82
N LEU A 16 16.45 -7.47 2.11
CA LEU A 16 16.52 -6.05 2.40
C LEU A 16 15.32 -5.58 3.23
N LEU A 17 15.59 -4.72 4.22
CA LEU A 17 14.56 -4.09 5.06
C LEU A 17 14.42 -2.62 4.67
N PHE A 18 13.19 -2.17 4.44
CA PHE A 18 12.94 -0.76 4.16
C PHE A 18 12.91 0.06 5.45
N ASN A 19 13.65 1.16 5.49
CA ASN A 19 13.66 2.10 6.60
C ASN A 19 12.89 3.40 6.25
N PRO A 20 11.77 3.68 6.94
CA PRO A 20 10.96 4.88 6.72
C PRO A 20 11.68 6.22 6.87
N LYS A 21 12.68 6.33 7.75
CA LYS A 21 13.33 7.62 8.06
C LYS A 21 14.20 8.14 6.94
N ASP A 22 14.94 7.26 6.30
CA ASP A 22 15.87 7.62 5.22
C ASP A 22 15.40 7.16 3.84
N GLN A 23 14.25 6.47 3.75
CA GLN A 23 13.63 5.98 2.51
C GLN A 23 14.58 5.07 1.73
N LYS A 24 15.33 4.23 2.44
CA LYS A 24 16.33 3.32 1.86
C LYS A 24 16.16 1.90 2.34
N PHE A 25 16.77 0.99 1.59
CA PHE A 25 16.82 -0.43 1.90
C PHE A 25 18.12 -0.77 2.63
N HIS A 26 18.00 -1.27 3.85
CA HIS A 26 19.11 -1.66 4.71
C HIS A 26 19.27 -3.17 4.70
N CYS A 27 20.51 -3.64 4.57
CA CYS A 27 20.84 -5.05 4.72
C CYS A 27 21.46 -5.30 6.10
N GLU A 28 20.81 -6.10 6.94
CA GLU A 28 21.32 -6.42 8.29
C GLU A 28 22.56 -7.33 8.27
N TYR A 29 22.78 -8.06 7.17
CA TYR A 29 23.89 -9.02 7.06
C TYR A 29 25.21 -8.38 6.65
N CYS A 30 25.18 -7.48 5.67
CA CYS A 30 26.39 -6.83 5.15
C CYS A 30 26.45 -5.33 5.43
N LEU A 31 25.44 -4.77 6.11
CA LEU A 31 25.35 -3.36 6.54
C LEU A 31 25.39 -2.34 5.40
N ASN A 32 25.16 -2.79 4.16
CA ASN A 32 25.02 -1.89 3.03
C ASN A 32 23.61 -1.29 3.01
N ILE A 33 23.56 -0.06 2.47
CA ILE A 33 22.34 0.71 2.32
C ILE A 33 22.18 0.99 0.83
N TYR A 34 20.99 0.71 0.30
CA TYR A 34 20.66 0.86 -1.12
C TYR A 34 19.45 1.79 -1.30
N THR A 35 19.42 2.53 -2.41
CA THR A 35 18.22 3.25 -2.83
C THR A 35 17.25 2.31 -3.57
N GLU A 36 15.98 2.70 -3.68
CA GLU A 36 14.99 1.96 -4.47
C GLU A 36 15.44 1.76 -5.92
N GLU A 37 16.00 2.79 -6.55
CA GLU A 37 16.53 2.73 -7.91
C GLU A 37 17.67 1.71 -8.06
N GLU A 38 18.57 1.62 -7.09
CA GLU A 38 19.69 0.67 -7.10
C GLU A 38 19.22 -0.77 -6.98
N VAL A 39 18.26 -1.02 -6.09
CA VAL A 39 17.64 -2.34 -5.89
C VAL A 39 16.87 -2.75 -7.14
N THR A 40 16.04 -1.85 -7.68
CA THR A 40 15.21 -2.11 -8.87
C THR A 40 16.08 -2.42 -10.09
N ARG A 41 17.16 -1.65 -10.31
CA ARG A 41 18.11 -1.90 -11.40
C ARG A 41 18.78 -3.26 -11.27
N TYR A 42 19.19 -3.64 -10.06
CA TYR A 42 19.77 -4.96 -9.83
C TYR A 42 18.76 -6.08 -10.12
N GLU A 43 17.52 -5.94 -9.65
CA GLU A 43 16.46 -6.92 -9.88
C GLU A 43 16.10 -7.08 -11.35
N GLN A 44 16.03 -5.98 -12.11
CA GLN A 44 15.85 -5.99 -13.56
C GLN A 44 16.99 -6.74 -14.26
N GLN A 45 18.25 -6.46 -13.90
CA GLN A 45 19.41 -7.17 -14.46
C GLN A 45 19.38 -8.67 -14.16
N GLN A 46 18.96 -9.07 -12.96
CA GLN A 46 18.81 -10.49 -12.61
C GLN A 46 17.70 -11.17 -13.43
N HIS A 47 16.60 -10.46 -13.67
CA HIS A 47 15.48 -10.96 -14.48
C HIS A 47 15.86 -11.11 -15.96
N GLU A 48 16.55 -10.12 -16.53
CA GLU A 48 17.08 -10.15 -17.91
C GLU A 48 18.09 -11.29 -18.08
N ALA A 49 19.03 -11.45 -17.14
CA ALA A 49 20.02 -12.53 -17.18
C ALA A 49 19.39 -13.94 -17.08
N HIS A 50 18.22 -14.08 -16.43
CA HIS A 50 17.47 -15.34 -16.39
C HIS A 50 16.68 -15.62 -17.68
N LEU A 51 16.33 -14.59 -18.46
CA LEU A 51 15.66 -14.74 -19.75
C LEU A 51 16.64 -15.13 -20.88
N GLU A 52 17.93 -14.84 -20.73
CA GLU A 52 18.96 -15.13 -21.76
C GLU A 52 19.57 -16.55 -21.70
N ASN A 53 19.19 -17.42 -20.74
CA ASN A 53 19.73 -18.80 -20.64
C ASN A 53 18.65 -19.87 -20.42
N PRO A 54 18.05 -20.44 -21.48
CA PRO A 54 17.10 -21.55 -21.35
C PRO A 54 17.79 -22.93 -21.39
N SER A 55 18.91 -23.12 -20.69
CA SER A 55 19.51 -24.47 -20.61
C SER A 55 20.54 -24.63 -19.49
N THR A 56 20.06 -24.92 -18.28
CA THR A 56 20.64 -25.98 -17.43
C THR A 56 19.59 -26.49 -16.42
N THR A 57 18.88 -27.53 -16.86
CA THR A 57 18.56 -28.75 -16.10
C THR A 57 17.56 -28.67 -14.95
N THR A 58 16.30 -28.89 -15.31
CA THR A 58 15.42 -29.84 -14.62
C THR A 58 16.16 -31.18 -14.43
N ALA A 59 16.52 -31.50 -13.19
CA ALA A 59 16.78 -32.85 -12.70
C ALA A 59 16.13 -32.88 -11.32
N GLU A 60 14.93 -33.46 -11.12
CA GLU A 60 14.68 -34.90 -11.17
C GLU A 60 15.87 -35.71 -10.64
N GLU A 61 16.08 -35.63 -9.33
CA GLU A 61 16.63 -36.77 -8.60
C GLU A 61 15.54 -37.37 -7.72
N ASN A 62 15.08 -38.53 -8.18
CA ASN A 62 14.32 -39.53 -7.45
C ASN A 62 15.00 -39.86 -6.11
N LEU A 63 14.25 -39.73 -5.01
CA LEU A 63 14.48 -40.55 -3.83
C LEU A 63 13.18 -41.27 -3.46
N THR A 64 13.12 -42.49 -3.97
CA THR A 64 12.17 -43.55 -3.67
C THR A 64 12.25 -43.92 -2.20
N PHE A 65 11.14 -43.85 -1.46
CA PHE A 65 10.91 -44.73 -0.32
C PHE A 65 9.45 -45.15 -0.28
N THR A 66 9.21 -46.41 -0.63
CA THR A 66 7.92 -47.11 -0.55
C THR A 66 7.76 -47.79 0.80
N ALA A 67 6.57 -47.65 1.40
CA ALA A 67 5.84 -48.61 2.24
C ALA A 67 4.70 -47.83 2.92
N GLU A 68 3.53 -47.71 2.28
CA GLU A 68 2.36 -48.60 2.46
C GLU A 68 1.50 -48.14 3.67
N GLU A 69 0.38 -47.46 3.36
CA GLU A 69 -1.01 -47.92 3.61
C GLU A 69 -1.53 -47.28 4.92
N GLU A 70 -2.69 -46.63 4.99
CA GLU A 70 -3.98 -46.99 4.41
C GLU A 70 -4.75 -45.77 3.88
N SER A 71 -5.34 -45.98 2.71
CA SER A 71 -6.28 -45.11 2.03
C SER A 71 -7.66 -45.23 2.67
N SER A 72 -8.26 -44.11 3.07
CA SER A 72 -9.71 -44.02 3.26
C SER A 72 -10.35 -43.43 2.00
N ALA A 73 -11.48 -44.02 1.66
CA ALA A 73 -12.11 -43.99 0.36
C ALA A 73 -12.54 -42.60 -0.11
N THR A 74 -12.27 -42.38 -1.40
CA THR A 74 -12.89 -41.45 -2.33
C THR A 74 -14.41 -41.34 -2.17
N GLN A 75 -14.91 -40.11 -2.18
CA GLN A 75 -16.03 -39.75 -3.07
C GLN A 75 -15.94 -38.27 -3.44
N GLN A 76 -15.67 -38.07 -4.73
CA GLN A 76 -15.74 -36.81 -5.45
C GLN A 76 -17.18 -36.32 -5.51
N THR A 77 -17.38 -35.01 -5.44
CA THR A 77 -18.50 -34.39 -6.16
C THR A 77 -18.06 -33.01 -6.62
N GLU A 78 -18.01 -32.87 -7.94
CA GLU A 78 -17.72 -31.62 -8.65
C GLU A 78 -18.86 -30.61 -8.47
N THR A 79 -18.43 -29.38 -8.27
CA THR A 79 -18.99 -28.10 -8.75
C THR A 79 -20.51 -27.90 -8.79
N THR A 80 -20.97 -26.93 -8.01
CA THR A 80 -21.92 -25.93 -8.51
C THR A 80 -21.51 -24.56 -8.02
N GLU A 81 -21.17 -23.71 -8.97
CA GLU A 81 -20.95 -22.28 -8.81
C GLU A 81 -22.19 -21.64 -8.18
N ASN A 82 -21.99 -20.94 -7.07
CA ASN A 82 -22.94 -19.96 -6.55
C ASN A 82 -22.13 -18.79 -6.00
N GLU A 83 -21.87 -17.82 -6.88
CA GLU A 83 -21.60 -16.44 -6.50
C GLU A 83 -22.85 -15.89 -5.82
N ALA A 84 -22.78 -15.76 -4.49
CA ALA A 84 -23.44 -14.75 -3.66
C ALA A 84 -23.60 -15.29 -2.23
N ALA A 85 -22.54 -15.21 -1.42
CA ALA A 85 -22.68 -15.12 0.04
C ALA A 85 -21.35 -14.75 0.70
N ALA A 86 -21.34 -13.56 1.30
CA ALA A 86 -20.59 -13.20 2.49
C ALA A 86 -19.05 -13.32 2.47
N ASP A 87 -18.43 -12.14 2.50
CA ASP A 87 -17.16 -11.81 3.16
C ASP A 87 -16.94 -12.66 4.43
N ALA A 88 -16.34 -13.82 4.25
CA ALA A 88 -15.92 -14.74 5.29
C ALA A 88 -14.50 -15.18 4.95
N GLY A 89 -13.55 -14.26 5.13
CA GLY A 89 -12.12 -14.51 5.23
C GLY A 89 -11.60 -15.68 4.41
N THR A 90 -11.52 -15.51 3.08
CA THR A 90 -10.70 -16.38 2.24
C THR A 90 -9.26 -16.31 2.75
N MET A 91 -8.83 -17.38 3.42
CA MET A 91 -7.44 -17.57 3.82
C MET A 91 -6.68 -18.16 2.65
N GLU A 92 -5.63 -17.48 2.21
CA GLU A 92 -4.76 -17.91 1.11
C GLU A 92 -3.41 -18.35 1.66
N ILE A 93 -2.76 -19.28 0.95
CA ILE A 93 -1.54 -19.97 1.38
C ILE A 93 -0.41 -19.64 0.42
N PHE A 94 0.59 -18.92 0.91
CA PHE A 94 1.75 -18.48 0.13
C PHE A 94 3.03 -19.19 0.57
N ASN A 95 3.93 -19.46 -0.37
CA ASN A 95 5.20 -20.12 -0.05
C ASN A 95 6.32 -19.09 0.13
N CYS A 96 6.98 -19.06 1.28
CA CYS A 96 8.13 -18.20 1.53
C CYS A 96 9.28 -18.52 0.55
N PRO A 97 9.85 -17.53 -0.16
CA PRO A 97 10.89 -17.77 -1.16
C PRO A 97 12.25 -18.13 -0.54
N SER A 98 12.45 -17.86 0.76
CA SER A 98 13.70 -18.16 1.46
C SER A 98 13.74 -19.55 2.08
N PHE A 99 12.63 -20.06 2.60
CA PHE A 99 12.59 -21.32 3.37
C PHE A 99 11.50 -22.30 2.92
N GLY A 100 10.66 -21.93 1.94
CA GLY A 100 9.57 -22.77 1.45
C GLY A 100 8.40 -22.95 2.42
N ALA A 101 8.41 -22.27 3.57
CA ALA A 101 7.33 -22.34 4.55
C ALA A 101 6.02 -21.77 3.99
N GLN A 102 4.90 -22.41 4.31
CA GLN A 102 3.56 -21.92 3.97
C GLN A 102 3.14 -20.83 4.96
N ILE A 103 2.84 -19.64 4.43
CA ILE A 103 2.35 -18.47 5.14
C ILE A 103 0.86 -18.35 4.85
N VAL A 104 0.04 -18.40 5.90
CA VAL A 104 -1.42 -18.25 5.77
C VAL A 104 -1.79 -16.79 6.10
N THR A 105 -2.44 -16.10 5.16
CA THR A 105 -2.87 -14.71 5.35
C THR A 105 -4.30 -14.49 4.85
N ASP A 106 -4.98 -13.46 5.39
CA ASP A 106 -6.26 -12.97 4.85
C ASP A 106 -6.13 -12.56 3.37
N ALA A 107 -7.21 -12.39 2.62
CA ALA A 107 -7.21 -11.99 1.20
C ALA A 107 -6.66 -10.57 0.92
N THR A 108 -6.56 -9.71 1.94
CA THR A 108 -6.25 -8.28 1.78
C THR A 108 -4.81 -7.89 2.12
N THR A 109 -4.05 -8.77 2.77
CA THR A 109 -2.66 -8.55 3.16
C THR A 109 -1.75 -8.57 1.93
N ALA A 110 -1.10 -7.46 1.58
CA ALA A 110 -0.15 -7.44 0.46
C ALA A 110 1.30 -7.75 0.89
N ALA A 111 1.63 -7.49 2.15
CA ALA A 111 2.97 -7.68 2.69
C ALA A 111 2.90 -8.24 4.11
N THR A 112 3.70 -9.26 4.39
CA THR A 112 3.75 -9.94 5.68
C THR A 112 5.18 -10.37 5.99
N TYR A 113 5.41 -10.95 7.17
CA TYR A 113 6.69 -11.56 7.54
C TYR A 113 6.53 -13.08 7.63
N CYS A 114 7.53 -13.82 7.18
CA CYS A 114 7.56 -15.26 7.40
C CYS A 114 7.84 -15.55 8.88
N TYR A 115 6.98 -16.32 9.55
CA TYR A 115 7.15 -16.64 10.97
C TYR A 115 8.44 -17.42 11.28
N TYR A 116 8.94 -18.21 10.33
CA TYR A 116 10.12 -19.04 10.54
C TYR A 116 11.43 -18.27 10.39
N CYS A 117 11.55 -17.45 9.34
CA CYS A 117 12.79 -16.74 9.05
C CYS A 117 12.74 -15.24 9.31
N HIS A 118 11.56 -14.70 9.67
CA HIS A 118 11.32 -13.28 9.92
C HIS A 118 11.64 -12.36 8.72
N ASN A 119 11.82 -12.93 7.53
CA ASN A 119 12.01 -12.14 6.31
C ASN A 119 10.69 -11.48 5.89
N PRO A 120 10.71 -10.21 5.44
CA PRO A 120 9.55 -9.60 4.82
C PRO A 120 9.27 -10.27 3.47
N VAL A 121 8.00 -10.56 3.22
CA VAL A 121 7.50 -11.23 2.03
C VAL A 121 6.36 -10.40 1.45
N VAL A 122 6.47 -10.01 0.19
CA VAL A 122 5.41 -9.34 -0.57
C VAL A 122 4.68 -10.38 -1.40
N LEU A 123 3.36 -10.36 -1.35
CA LEU A 123 2.47 -11.32 -2.00
C LEU A 123 2.11 -10.79 -3.40
N ALA A 124 2.93 -11.13 -4.42
CA ALA A 124 2.89 -10.50 -5.74
C ALA A 124 1.58 -10.76 -6.50
N GLY A 125 0.93 -11.90 -6.27
CA GLY A 125 -0.38 -12.21 -6.87
C GLY A 125 -1.47 -11.16 -6.59
N ARG A 126 -1.36 -10.41 -5.49
CA ARG A 126 -2.32 -9.38 -5.07
C ARG A 126 -1.99 -7.97 -5.50
N LEU A 127 -0.77 -7.78 -5.98
CA LEU A 127 -0.29 -6.51 -6.55
C LEU A 127 -0.25 -6.59 -8.07
N SER A 128 -1.13 -7.41 -8.67
CA SER A 128 -1.20 -7.61 -10.11
C SER A 128 -2.66 -7.59 -10.56
N GLY A 129 -2.95 -7.02 -11.73
CA GLY A 129 -4.31 -6.95 -12.29
C GLY A 129 -4.79 -5.53 -12.60
N GLU A 130 -6.10 -5.41 -12.86
CA GLU A 130 -6.77 -4.18 -13.32
C GLU A 130 -6.77 -3.04 -12.28
N PHE A 131 -6.64 -3.37 -10.99
CA PHE A 131 -6.69 -2.41 -9.88
C PHE A 131 -5.31 -2.10 -9.27
N LEU A 132 -4.25 -2.19 -10.06
CA LEU A 132 -2.91 -1.80 -9.63
C LEU A 132 -2.89 -0.29 -9.32
N PRO A 133 -2.44 0.15 -8.13
CA PRO A 133 -2.33 1.57 -7.84
C PRO A 133 -1.23 2.21 -8.71
N GLU A 134 -1.53 3.36 -9.29
CA GLU A 134 -0.55 4.15 -10.06
C GLU A 134 0.55 4.72 -9.16
N ASN A 135 0.22 5.01 -7.90
CA ASN A 135 1.13 5.58 -6.92
C ASN A 135 0.90 4.92 -5.56
N VAL A 136 2.00 4.70 -4.82
CA VAL A 136 1.98 4.22 -3.45
C VAL A 136 2.76 5.21 -2.60
N LEU A 137 2.17 5.67 -1.50
CA LEU A 137 2.85 6.58 -0.57
C LEU A 137 3.72 5.76 0.39
N PRO A 138 5.06 5.92 0.40
CA PRO A 138 5.89 5.19 1.34
C PRO A 138 5.67 5.68 2.77
N PHE A 139 5.79 4.77 3.73
CA PHE A 139 5.76 5.14 5.14
C PHE A 139 6.95 6.02 5.49
N THR A 140 6.69 7.13 6.19
CA THR A 140 7.72 8.04 6.73
C THR A 140 7.87 7.90 8.25
N ILE A 141 6.83 7.41 8.92
CA ILE A 141 6.78 7.24 10.37
C ILE A 141 7.09 5.78 10.69
N GLU A 142 8.07 5.55 11.55
CA GLU A 142 8.39 4.21 12.06
C GLU A 142 7.35 3.72 13.08
N LYS A 143 7.28 2.40 13.29
CA LYS A 143 6.34 1.79 14.23
C LYS A 143 6.48 2.37 15.65
N ASP A 144 7.70 2.54 16.13
CA ASP A 144 7.96 3.07 17.48
C ASP A 144 7.47 4.52 17.63
N GLU A 145 7.72 5.36 16.63
CA GLU A 145 7.23 6.73 16.62
C GLU A 145 5.70 6.80 16.53
N ALA A 146 5.08 5.91 15.75
CA ALA A 146 3.63 5.78 15.69
C ALA A 146 3.04 5.39 17.04
N ILE A 147 3.67 4.46 17.76
CA ILE A 147 3.28 4.04 19.11
C ILE A 147 3.38 5.20 20.09
N GLU A 148 4.48 5.96 20.07
CA GLU A 148 4.66 7.11 20.95
C GLU A 148 3.58 8.18 20.72
N LYS A 149 3.32 8.55 19.45
CA LYS A 149 2.28 9.51 19.09
C LYS A 149 0.89 9.02 19.50
N PHE A 150 0.60 7.74 19.30
CA PHE A 150 -0.65 7.10 19.71
C PHE A 150 -0.84 7.14 21.23
N LEU A 151 0.19 6.80 22.00
CA LEU A 151 0.16 6.85 23.47
C LEU A 151 0.03 8.28 24.01
N ALA A 152 0.65 9.27 23.35
CA ALA A 152 0.50 10.67 23.70
C ALA A 152 -0.94 11.17 23.44
N TRP A 153 -1.54 10.77 22.31
CA TRP A 153 -2.90 11.15 21.95
C TRP A 153 -3.96 10.53 22.88
N THR A 154 -3.83 9.24 23.19
CA THR A 154 -4.77 8.50 24.05
C THR A 154 -4.81 9.03 25.49
N LYS A 155 -3.67 9.43 26.07
CA LYS A 155 -3.60 10.06 27.41
C LYS A 155 -4.46 11.32 27.55
N LYS A 156 -4.81 11.99 26.45
CA LYS A 156 -5.64 13.21 26.45
C LYS A 156 -7.15 12.92 26.53
N LYS A 157 -7.58 11.66 26.42
CA LYS A 157 -9.00 11.29 26.31
C LYS A 157 -9.49 10.61 27.59
N TRP A 158 -10.54 11.16 28.19
CA TRP A 158 -11.12 10.67 29.45
C TRP A 158 -11.80 9.29 29.32
N PHE A 159 -12.38 8.98 28.16
CA PHE A 159 -13.26 7.80 27.97
C PHE A 159 -12.53 6.52 27.53
N ILE A 160 -11.19 6.47 27.57
CA ILE A 160 -10.44 5.30 27.07
C ILE A 160 -10.23 4.27 28.21
N PRO A 161 -10.70 3.02 28.04
CA PRO A 161 -10.45 1.94 29.02
C PRO A 161 -8.96 1.67 29.21
N ARG A 162 -8.56 1.26 30.42
CA ARG A 162 -7.14 0.99 30.74
C ARG A 162 -6.54 -0.14 29.90
N ASP A 163 -7.34 -1.11 29.50
CA ASP A 163 -6.90 -2.26 28.68
C ASP A 163 -6.41 -1.83 27.28
N PHE A 164 -6.82 -0.66 26.82
CA PHE A 164 -6.39 -0.08 25.54
C PHE A 164 -4.89 0.30 25.54
N PHE A 165 -4.27 0.45 26.72
CA PHE A 165 -2.85 0.74 26.88
C PHE A 165 -1.99 -0.51 27.12
N SER A 166 -2.58 -1.70 27.03
CA SER A 166 -1.84 -2.95 27.21
C SER A 166 -0.81 -3.13 26.09
N LYS A 167 0.42 -3.56 26.45
CA LYS A 167 1.50 -3.84 25.48
C LYS A 167 1.04 -4.78 24.36
N ASN A 168 0.28 -5.81 24.70
CA ASN A 168 -0.25 -6.77 23.74
C ASN A 168 -1.16 -6.17 22.66
N GLN A 169 -1.81 -5.02 22.92
CA GLN A 169 -2.60 -4.31 21.91
C GLN A 169 -1.72 -3.35 21.09
N ILE A 170 -0.75 -2.71 21.73
CA ILE A 170 0.20 -1.79 21.09
C ILE A 170 1.09 -2.52 20.08
N ASP A 171 1.54 -3.73 20.42
CA ASP A 171 2.38 -4.55 19.54
C ASP A 171 1.67 -4.97 18.24
N LYS A 172 0.34 -4.99 18.26
CA LYS A 172 -0.52 -5.29 17.09
C LYS A 172 -0.73 -4.09 16.16
N LEU A 173 -0.11 -2.95 16.44
CA LEU A 173 -0.18 -1.80 15.54
C LEU A 173 0.51 -2.14 14.21
N THR A 174 -0.28 -2.16 13.13
CA THR A 174 0.15 -2.50 11.76
C THR A 174 -0.10 -1.33 10.83
N GLY A 175 0.82 -1.10 9.90
CA GLY A 175 0.61 -0.18 8.78
C GLY A 175 -0.39 -0.78 7.79
N VAL A 176 -1.34 0.02 7.33
CA VAL A 176 -2.33 -0.38 6.32
C VAL A 176 -2.35 0.69 5.24
N TYR A 177 -2.35 0.27 3.98
CA TYR A 177 -2.60 1.17 2.85
C TYR A 177 -4.10 1.25 2.58
N PHE A 178 -4.63 2.47 2.54
CA PHE A 178 -6.01 2.69 2.15
C PHE A 178 -6.05 3.18 0.69
N PRO A 179 -6.69 2.44 -0.23
CA PRO A 179 -6.78 2.87 -1.62
C PRO A 179 -7.71 4.08 -1.74
N TYR A 180 -7.25 5.11 -2.43
CA TYR A 180 -8.06 6.27 -2.79
C TYR A 180 -7.94 6.54 -4.29
N TRP A 181 -9.04 6.99 -4.87
CA TRP A 181 -9.08 7.40 -6.26
C TRP A 181 -8.74 8.88 -6.32
N VAL A 182 -7.70 9.20 -7.07
CA VAL A 182 -7.37 10.57 -7.41
C VAL A 182 -7.95 10.85 -8.78
N VAL A 183 -8.70 11.93 -8.92
CA VAL A 183 -9.34 12.29 -10.20
C VAL A 183 -8.86 13.66 -10.68
N ASP A 184 -8.68 13.77 -11.98
CA ASP A 184 -8.47 15.06 -12.62
C ASP A 184 -9.82 15.60 -13.11
N ALA A 185 -10.04 16.91 -12.97
CA ALA A 185 -11.29 17.55 -13.37
C ALA A 185 -11.03 18.80 -14.23
N GLU A 186 -11.60 18.81 -15.43
CA GLU A 186 -11.70 20.01 -16.26
C GLU A 186 -13.10 20.61 -16.13
N VAL A 187 -13.17 21.89 -15.77
CA VAL A 187 -14.41 22.60 -15.52
C VAL A 187 -14.47 23.83 -16.40
N ASP A 188 -15.51 23.93 -17.22
CA ASP A 188 -15.83 25.14 -17.97
C ASP A 188 -16.96 25.88 -17.26
N GLY A 189 -16.67 27.07 -16.75
CA GLY A 189 -17.57 27.80 -15.86
C GLY A 189 -17.90 29.19 -16.39
N GLN A 190 -19.17 29.58 -16.24
CA GLN A 190 -19.62 30.95 -16.46
C GLN A 190 -20.34 31.47 -15.21
N LEU A 191 -19.94 32.67 -14.77
CA LEU A 191 -20.51 33.39 -13.65
C LEU A 191 -21.11 34.71 -14.15
N GLN A 192 -22.37 34.96 -13.80
CA GLN A 192 -23.00 36.27 -13.93
C GLN A 192 -23.32 36.80 -12.53
N ALA A 193 -22.92 38.04 -12.25
CA ALA A 193 -23.14 38.69 -10.97
C ALA A 193 -23.50 40.17 -11.17
N THR A 194 -24.24 40.73 -10.21
CA THR A 194 -24.48 42.17 -10.17
C THR A 194 -23.43 42.82 -9.28
N GLY A 195 -22.50 43.57 -9.86
CA GLY A 195 -21.51 44.35 -9.14
C GLY A 195 -22.10 45.69 -8.68
N THR A 196 -21.90 46.08 -7.43
CA THR A 196 -22.32 47.40 -6.93
C THR A 196 -21.10 48.18 -6.48
N SER A 197 -20.91 49.38 -7.02
CA SER A 197 -19.87 50.33 -6.58
C SER A 197 -20.55 51.51 -5.92
N ILE A 198 -20.26 51.71 -4.63
CA ILE A 198 -20.83 52.79 -3.82
C ILE A 198 -19.72 53.80 -3.57
N ARG A 199 -19.96 55.06 -3.92
CA ARG A 199 -19.07 56.17 -3.63
C ARG A 199 -19.81 57.18 -2.77
N ILE A 200 -19.23 57.53 -1.64
CA ILE A 200 -19.78 58.52 -0.71
C ILE A 200 -18.82 59.71 -0.62
N TRP A 201 -19.33 60.93 -0.74
CA TRP A 201 -18.56 62.16 -0.52
C TRP A 201 -19.41 63.25 0.13
N ARG A 202 -18.78 64.16 0.86
CA ARG A 202 -19.44 65.30 1.52
C ARG A 202 -19.05 66.62 0.87
N VAL A 203 -20.02 67.52 0.75
CA VAL A 203 -19.82 68.91 0.33
C VAL A 203 -20.54 69.80 1.34
N GLY A 204 -19.78 70.50 2.18
CA GLY A 204 -20.33 71.24 3.33
C GLY A 204 -20.98 70.27 4.34
N ASP A 205 -22.24 70.54 4.69
CA ASP A 205 -23.05 69.70 5.60
C ASP A 205 -23.87 68.60 4.89
N ILE A 206 -23.76 68.46 3.56
CA ILE A 206 -24.54 67.49 2.77
C ILE A 206 -23.66 66.30 2.36
N GLU A 207 -24.16 65.09 2.62
CA GLU A 207 -23.56 63.83 2.18
C GLU A 207 -24.23 63.32 0.91
N TYR A 208 -23.43 63.06 -0.12
CA TYR A 208 -23.85 62.49 -1.39
C TYR A 208 -23.40 61.02 -1.45
N THR A 209 -24.35 60.14 -1.77
CA THR A 209 -24.08 58.72 -2.03
C THR A 209 -24.44 58.40 -3.48
N GLU A 210 -23.44 58.03 -4.27
CA GLU A 210 -23.61 57.52 -5.63
C GLU A 210 -23.50 55.99 -5.62
N THR A 211 -24.53 55.31 -6.11
CA THR A 211 -24.54 53.85 -6.26
C THR A 211 -24.59 53.49 -7.73
N LYS A 212 -23.52 52.87 -8.25
CA LYS A 212 -23.46 52.32 -9.61
C LYS A 212 -23.69 50.83 -9.58
N ARG A 213 -24.58 50.34 -10.45
CA ARG A 213 -24.88 48.90 -10.62
C ARG A 213 -24.33 48.44 -11.97
N PHE A 214 -23.59 47.34 -11.95
CA PHE A 214 -22.95 46.75 -13.12
C PHE A 214 -23.41 45.30 -13.30
N ASN A 215 -23.61 44.89 -14.54
CA ASN A 215 -23.71 43.47 -14.88
C ASN A 215 -22.29 42.94 -15.15
N VAL A 216 -21.82 42.03 -14.31
CA VAL A 216 -20.47 41.46 -14.37
C VAL A 216 -20.56 40.01 -14.83
N GLY A 217 -19.98 39.72 -15.99
CA GLY A 217 -19.79 38.36 -16.50
C GLY A 217 -18.34 37.92 -16.36
N ARG A 218 -18.11 36.68 -15.92
CA ARG A 218 -16.83 35.99 -16.03
C ARG A 218 -17.05 34.61 -16.62
N SER A 219 -16.19 34.21 -17.54
CA SER A 219 -16.15 32.86 -18.10
C SER A 219 -14.72 32.39 -18.14
N GLY A 220 -14.50 31.10 -17.89
CA GLY A 220 -13.17 30.52 -17.97
C GLY A 220 -13.17 29.02 -17.77
N LYS A 221 -12.10 28.42 -18.29
CA LYS A 221 -11.75 27.02 -18.05
C LYS A 221 -10.87 26.93 -16.81
N LEU A 222 -11.18 25.98 -15.96
CA LEU A 222 -10.44 25.62 -14.77
C LEU A 222 -10.03 24.17 -14.92
N SER A 223 -8.77 23.86 -14.63
CA SER A 223 -8.30 22.49 -14.53
C SER A 223 -7.84 22.23 -13.10
N PHE A 224 -8.33 21.15 -12.53
CA PHE A 224 -7.90 20.62 -11.25
C PHE A 224 -7.14 19.34 -11.53
N LYS A 225 -5.92 19.27 -10.99
CA LYS A 225 -5.11 18.07 -10.98
C LYS A 225 -5.08 17.50 -9.59
N GLU A 226 -5.00 16.17 -9.51
CA GLU A 226 -4.85 15.45 -8.24
C GLU A 226 -5.97 15.78 -7.22
N LEU A 227 -7.22 15.79 -7.69
CA LEU A 227 -8.37 16.07 -6.81
C LEU A 227 -8.72 14.81 -6.01
N VAL A 228 -8.69 14.94 -4.68
CA VAL A 228 -8.96 13.89 -3.69
C VAL A 228 -10.24 14.20 -2.93
#